data_AF-A0A960XTH7-F1
#
_entry.id   AF-A0A960XTH7-F1
#
_cell.length_a   1.000
_cell.length_b   1.000
_cell.length_c   1.000
_cell.angle_alpha   90.00
_cell.angle_beta   90.00
_cell.angle_gamma   90.00
#
_symmetry.space_group_name_H-M   'P 1'
#
loop_
_entity.id
_entity.type
_entity.pdbx_description
1 polymer ?
#
loop_
_entity_poly.entity_id
_entity_poly.type
_entity_poly.pdbx_seq_one_letter_code
_entity_poly.pdbx_strand_id
1 'polypeptide(L)'
;GNPEDLARTRILDARGLGQLSIGMHEASIAMGDSDPDVAAAAMRRYGALTERFEALGGYAAEAEAASIANNLSLPDRILNQPLSTLSGGQRRRIELARILFSDAESMILDEPTNHLDADSVVWLREFLKNYKGGLIVISHDVELVGETVNRVFYLDANRQVIDVYNMGWKHYLRQRAADEERRKKERVNVEKKATQLQLQAARFGAKASK
;
A
#
# COMPACT_ATOMS: atom_id res chain seq x y z
N GLY A 1 12.37 11.96 -2.97
CA GLY A 1 13.61 11.57 -2.26
C GLY A 1 14.77 11.89 -3.15
N ASN A 2 15.94 12.13 -2.58
CA ASN A 2 17.14 12.37 -3.36
C ASN A 2 17.58 11.03 -4.00
N PRO A 3 17.78 10.94 -5.32
CA PRO A 3 18.18 9.70 -6.00
C PRO A 3 19.52 9.12 -5.52
N GLU A 4 20.35 9.95 -4.91
CA GLU A 4 21.66 9.57 -4.38
C GLU A 4 21.59 9.03 -2.95
N ASP A 5 20.42 9.11 -2.30
CA ASP A 5 20.24 8.51 -0.97
C ASP A 5 20.35 6.99 -1.07
N LEU A 6 20.94 6.38 -0.04
CA LEU A 6 20.94 4.92 0.08
C LEU A 6 19.52 4.38 0.25
N ALA A 7 19.27 3.20 -0.29
CA ALA A 7 17.99 2.52 -0.14
C ALA A 7 17.61 2.31 1.34
N ARG A 8 18.57 2.03 2.22
CA ARG A 8 18.38 1.94 3.67
C ARG A 8 17.85 3.26 4.25
N THR A 9 18.54 4.35 3.96
CA THR A 9 18.18 5.70 4.40
C THR A 9 16.75 6.03 3.97
N ARG A 10 16.38 5.69 2.73
CA ARG A 10 15.04 5.93 2.20
C ARG A 10 13.93 5.26 3.02
N ILE A 11 14.16 4.03 3.50
CA ILE A 11 13.20 3.30 4.34
C ILE A 11 13.13 3.95 5.72
N LEU A 12 14.29 4.17 6.35
CA LEU A 12 14.40 4.75 7.69
C LEU A 12 13.77 6.15 7.81
N ASP A 13 13.81 6.92 6.72
CA ASP A 13 13.21 8.25 6.67
C ASP A 13 11.69 8.25 6.87
N ALA A 14 11.02 7.10 6.69
CA ALA A 14 9.58 7.00 7.00
C ALA A 14 9.26 7.31 8.47
N ARG A 15 10.21 7.04 9.37
CA ARG A 15 10.12 7.38 10.81
C ARG A 15 11.09 8.51 11.20
N GLY A 16 11.62 9.26 10.22
CA GLY A 16 12.56 10.36 10.44
C GLY A 16 13.97 9.95 10.90
N LEU A 17 14.32 8.67 10.77
CA LEU A 17 15.62 8.13 11.19
C LEU A 17 16.70 8.22 10.10
N GLY A 18 16.30 8.32 8.83
CA GLY A 18 17.21 8.38 7.69
C GLY A 18 18.12 9.60 7.76
N GLN A 19 17.56 10.80 7.88
CA GLN A 19 18.34 12.04 8.00
C GLN A 19 19.23 12.07 9.26
N LEU A 20 18.79 11.46 10.37
CA LEU A 20 19.61 11.36 11.58
C LEU A 20 20.84 10.49 11.33
N SER A 21 20.67 9.34 10.67
CA SER A 21 21.75 8.42 10.31
C SER A 21 22.78 9.10 9.38
N ILE A 22 22.33 9.83 8.35
CA ILE A 22 23.21 10.64 7.49
C ILE A 22 24.00 11.65 8.33
N GLY A 23 23.30 12.45 9.15
CA GLY A 23 23.94 13.50 9.94
C GLY A 23 24.95 12.95 10.94
N MET A 24 24.69 11.77 11.52
CA MET A 24 25.64 11.06 12.39
C MET A 24 26.88 10.63 11.62
N HIS A 25 26.72 10.10 10.40
CA HIS A 25 27.85 9.72 9.55
C HIS A 25 28.70 10.94 9.17
N GLU A 26 28.08 12.03 8.70
CA GLU A 26 28.77 13.29 8.37
C GLU A 26 29.53 13.86 9.57
N ALA A 27 28.87 13.92 10.75
CA ALA A 27 29.50 14.40 11.97
C ALA A 27 30.67 13.50 12.38
N SER A 28 30.54 12.18 12.24
CA SER A 28 31.62 11.24 12.52
C SER A 28 32.83 11.44 11.62
N ILE A 29 32.65 11.82 10.34
CA ILE A 29 33.77 12.16 9.45
C ILE A 29 34.41 13.47 9.90
N ALA A 30 33.61 14.51 10.16
CA ALA A 30 34.11 15.83 10.56
C ALA A 30 34.81 15.85 11.93
N MET A 31 34.56 14.86 12.79
CA MET A 31 35.30 14.67 14.04
C MET A 31 36.79 14.39 13.81
N GLY A 32 37.17 13.89 12.63
CA GLY A 32 38.57 13.65 12.25
C GLY A 32 39.25 14.83 11.57
N ASP A 33 38.61 16.01 11.53
CA ASP A 33 39.20 17.20 10.90
C ASP A 33 40.45 17.68 11.67
N SER A 34 41.39 18.27 10.93
CA SER A 34 42.60 18.88 11.49
C SER A 34 42.34 20.17 12.27
N ASP A 35 41.24 20.86 11.98
CA ASP A 35 40.82 22.06 12.72
C ASP A 35 40.13 21.66 14.05
N PRO A 36 40.69 21.99 15.22
CA PRO A 36 40.12 21.64 16.51
C PRO A 36 38.71 22.18 16.75
N ASP A 37 38.37 23.36 16.20
CA ASP A 37 37.05 23.95 16.39
C ASP A 37 35.99 23.20 15.59
N VAL A 38 36.33 22.77 14.37
CA VAL A 38 35.48 21.92 13.52
C VAL A 38 35.29 20.56 14.16
N ALA A 39 36.37 19.90 14.59
CA ALA A 39 36.30 18.60 15.25
C ALA A 39 35.44 18.66 16.53
N ALA A 40 35.63 19.69 17.37
CA ALA A 40 34.84 19.88 18.59
C ALA A 40 33.36 20.16 18.30
N ALA A 41 33.05 20.95 17.26
CA ALA A 41 31.68 21.17 16.82
C ALA A 41 31.01 19.89 16.29
N ALA A 42 31.75 19.09 15.53
CA ALA A 42 31.30 17.80 15.02
C ALA A 42 31.00 16.80 16.14
N MET A 43 31.85 16.72 17.17
CA MET A 43 31.60 15.87 18.36
C MET A 43 30.28 16.24 19.06
N ARG A 44 30.03 17.54 19.28
CA ARG A 44 28.77 18.01 19.88
C ARG A 44 27.56 17.65 19.02
N ARG A 45 27.67 17.84 17.70
CA ARG A 45 26.59 17.49 16.75
C ARG A 45 26.34 15.99 16.73
N TYR A 46 27.38 15.15 16.70
CA TYR A 46 27.27 13.70 16.74
C TYR A 46 26.53 13.26 18.01
N GLY A 47 26.95 13.74 19.19
CA GLY A 47 26.29 13.42 20.46
C GLY A 47 24.79 13.74 20.47
N ALA A 48 24.41 14.95 20.02
CA ALA A 48 23.00 15.35 19.96
C ALA A 48 22.17 14.52 18.97
N LEU A 49 22.76 14.13 17.83
CA LEU A 49 22.08 13.28 16.85
C LEU A 49 21.92 11.84 17.35
N THR A 50 22.97 11.28 17.98
CA THR A 50 22.94 9.94 18.58
C THR A 50 21.88 9.84 19.67
N GLU A 51 21.82 10.82 20.59
CA GLU A 51 20.79 10.86 21.63
C GLU A 51 19.38 10.84 21.03
N ARG A 52 19.15 11.65 19.99
CA ARG A 52 17.86 11.68 19.29
C ARG A 52 17.55 10.37 18.55
N PHE A 53 18.56 9.77 17.92
CA PHE A 53 18.43 8.50 17.21
C PHE A 53 18.06 7.36 18.18
N GLU A 54 18.73 7.30 19.33
CA GLU A 54 18.43 6.34 20.39
C GLU A 54 17.05 6.56 21.01
N ALA A 55 16.66 7.81 21.27
CA ALA A 55 15.34 8.15 21.80
C ALA A 55 14.19 7.71 20.87
N LEU A 56 14.45 7.64 19.56
CA LEU A 56 13.50 7.12 18.56
C LEU A 56 13.62 5.61 18.34
N GLY A 57 14.43 4.90 19.13
CA GLY A 57 14.65 3.45 18.99
C GLY A 57 15.43 3.07 17.73
N GLY A 58 16.29 3.95 17.23
CA GLY A 58 16.91 3.86 15.91
C GLY A 58 17.56 2.50 15.59
N TYR A 59 18.29 1.88 16.52
CA TYR A 59 18.91 0.56 16.29
C TYR A 59 17.90 -0.57 16.10
N ALA A 60 16.82 -0.58 16.90
CA ALA A 60 15.76 -1.57 16.74
C ALA A 60 15.01 -1.34 15.41
N ALA A 61 14.78 -0.08 15.07
CA ALA A 61 14.13 0.33 13.84
C ALA A 61 14.98 -0.01 12.59
N GLU A 62 16.30 0.08 12.66
CA GLU A 62 17.21 -0.39 11.60
C GLU A 62 17.10 -1.90 11.37
N ALA A 63 17.07 -2.69 12.44
CA ALA A 63 16.90 -4.13 12.35
C ALA A 63 15.52 -4.51 11.77
N GLU A 64 14.46 -3.81 12.18
CA GLU A 64 13.11 -3.97 11.64
C GLU A 64 13.06 -3.63 10.15
N ALA A 65 13.60 -2.48 9.75
CA ALA A 65 13.68 -2.05 8.35
C ALA A 65 14.43 -3.07 7.48
N ALA A 66 15.56 -3.59 7.97
CA ALA A 66 16.32 -4.63 7.27
C ALA A 66 15.54 -5.94 7.15
N SER A 67 14.81 -6.34 8.21
CA SER A 67 13.95 -7.53 8.20
C SER A 67 12.82 -7.41 7.17
N ILE A 68 12.09 -6.29 7.16
CA ILE A 68 11.04 -6.00 6.18
C ILE A 68 11.61 -6.05 4.76
N ALA A 69 12.73 -5.37 4.51
CA ALA A 69 13.35 -5.35 3.20
C ALA A 69 13.78 -6.74 2.73
N ASN A 70 14.40 -7.54 3.61
CA ASN A 70 14.86 -8.88 3.28
C ASN A 70 13.68 -9.79 2.87
N ASN A 71 12.56 -9.73 3.59
CA ASN A 71 11.34 -10.48 3.24
C ASN A 71 10.68 -10.01 1.94
N LEU A 72 11.06 -8.84 1.41
CA LEU A 72 10.69 -8.34 0.08
C LEU A 72 11.79 -8.60 -0.95
N SER A 73 12.67 -9.58 -0.71
CA SER A 73 13.78 -9.94 -1.58
C SER A 73 14.71 -8.76 -1.89
N LEU A 74 14.98 -7.94 -0.87
CA LEU A 74 15.96 -6.84 -0.90
C LEU A 74 17.08 -7.13 0.13
N PRO A 75 18.11 -7.92 -0.24
CA PRO A 75 19.23 -8.20 0.66
C PRO A 75 20.01 -6.94 1.02
N ASP A 76 20.76 -6.98 2.12
CA ASP A 76 21.55 -5.86 2.65
C ASP A 76 22.45 -5.15 1.63
N ARG A 77 23.03 -5.91 0.69
CA ARG A 77 23.83 -5.33 -0.41
C ARG A 77 23.06 -4.33 -1.28
N ILE A 78 21.75 -4.48 -1.40
CA ILE A 78 20.87 -3.54 -2.13
C ILE A 78 20.58 -2.32 -1.26
N LEU A 79 20.40 -2.52 0.05
CA LEU A 79 20.12 -1.43 0.99
C LEU A 79 21.28 -0.43 1.09
N ASN A 80 22.50 -0.89 0.85
CA ASN A 80 23.72 -0.07 0.83
C ASN A 80 24.02 0.56 -0.53
N GLN A 81 23.09 0.49 -1.49
CA GLN A 81 23.24 1.14 -2.80
C GLN A 81 22.40 2.41 -2.90
N PRO A 82 22.85 3.41 -3.68
CA PRO A 82 22.02 4.56 -4.04
C PRO A 82 20.76 4.13 -4.79
N LEU A 83 19.65 4.84 -4.59
CA LEU A 83 18.39 4.55 -5.29
C LEU A 83 18.54 4.62 -6.82
N SER A 84 19.41 5.50 -7.32
CA SER A 84 19.69 5.70 -8.73
C SER A 84 20.23 4.46 -9.44
N THR A 85 20.91 3.54 -8.72
CA THR A 85 21.47 2.31 -9.32
C THR A 85 20.47 1.14 -9.37
N LEU A 86 19.34 1.26 -8.67
CA LEU A 86 18.36 0.18 -8.54
C LEU A 86 17.46 0.05 -9.77
N SER A 87 17.06 -1.18 -10.09
CA SER A 87 16.04 -1.45 -11.12
C SER A 87 14.67 -0.91 -10.71
N GLY A 88 13.78 -0.67 -11.67
CA GLY A 88 12.42 -0.18 -11.38
C GLY A 88 11.65 -1.07 -10.40
N GLY A 89 11.80 -2.39 -10.51
CA GLY A 89 11.19 -3.35 -9.56
C GLY A 89 11.79 -3.24 -8.16
N GLN A 90 13.11 -3.12 -8.03
CA GLN A 90 13.77 -2.91 -6.74
C GLN A 90 13.34 -1.60 -6.09
N ARG A 91 13.28 -0.49 -6.85
CA ARG A 91 12.79 0.80 -6.32
C ARG A 91 11.36 0.71 -5.82
N ARG A 92 10.48 0.02 -6.56
CA ARG A 92 9.09 -0.19 -6.12
C ARG A 92 9.02 -1.01 -4.82
N ARG A 93 9.84 -2.05 -4.68
CA ARG A 93 9.93 -2.82 -3.42
C ARG A 93 10.51 -2.01 -2.26
N ILE A 94 11.46 -1.10 -2.51
CA ILE A 94 11.96 -0.16 -1.49
C ILE A 94 10.85 0.78 -1.01
N GLU A 95 10.04 1.32 -1.92
CA GLU A 95 8.91 2.17 -1.52
C GLU A 95 7.83 1.37 -0.77
N LEU A 96 7.57 0.11 -1.14
CA LEU A 96 6.72 -0.78 -0.35
C LEU A 96 7.31 -0.99 1.05
N ALA A 97 8.59 -1.36 1.16
CA ALA A 97 9.28 -1.53 2.45
C ALA A 97 9.17 -0.28 3.33
N ARG A 98 9.37 0.91 2.74
CA ARG A 98 9.21 2.21 3.40
C ARG A 98 7.79 2.43 3.92
N ILE A 99 6.76 2.07 3.15
CA ILE A 99 5.35 2.18 3.57
C ILE A 99 5.06 1.22 4.72
N LEU A 100 5.47 -0.05 4.60
CA LEU A 100 5.25 -1.05 5.65
C LEU A 100 5.97 -0.68 6.95
N PHE A 101 7.17 -0.10 6.83
CA PHE A 101 7.95 0.40 7.96
C PHE A 101 7.40 1.69 8.56
N SER A 102 6.56 2.47 7.87
CA SER A 102 6.14 3.79 8.37
C SER A 102 5.39 3.79 9.70
N ASP A 103 4.82 2.64 10.11
CA ASP A 103 3.94 2.53 11.29
C ASP A 103 2.77 3.52 11.27
N ALA A 104 2.27 3.86 10.08
CA ALA A 104 1.12 4.72 9.94
C ALA A 104 -0.11 4.11 10.62
N GLU A 105 -1.06 4.93 11.08
CA GLU A 105 -2.37 4.44 11.59
C GLU A 105 -3.25 3.86 10.46
N SER A 106 -2.99 4.29 9.22
CA SER A 106 -3.72 3.83 8.04
C SER A 106 -2.80 3.71 6.82
N MET A 107 -3.04 2.70 6.00
CA MET A 107 -2.26 2.36 4.82
C MET A 107 -3.17 2.18 3.61
N ILE A 108 -2.74 2.73 2.47
CA ILE A 108 -3.38 2.53 1.17
C ILE A 108 -2.34 1.91 0.23
N LEU A 109 -2.66 0.73 -0.30
CA LEU A 109 -1.78 -0.02 -1.20
C LEU A 109 -2.49 -0.25 -2.53
N ASP A 110 -1.82 0.12 -3.63
CA ASP A 110 -2.29 -0.12 -4.99
C ASP A 110 -1.38 -1.15 -5.68
N GLU A 111 -1.96 -2.32 -5.97
CA GLU A 111 -1.31 -3.49 -6.53
C GLU A 111 0.04 -3.83 -5.87
N PRO A 112 0.07 -4.08 -4.54
CA PRO A 112 1.31 -4.22 -3.79
C PRO A 112 2.08 -5.51 -4.08
N THR A 113 1.46 -6.50 -4.73
CA THR A 113 2.09 -7.76 -5.13
C THR A 113 2.87 -7.63 -6.45
N ASN A 114 2.71 -6.52 -7.17
CA ASN A 114 3.45 -6.31 -8.41
C ASN A 114 4.96 -6.28 -8.15
N HIS A 115 5.70 -7.03 -8.96
CA HIS A 115 7.16 -7.19 -8.87
C HIS A 115 7.65 -7.92 -7.60
N LEU A 116 6.77 -8.60 -6.87
CA LEU A 116 7.14 -9.53 -5.81
C LEU A 116 7.28 -10.95 -6.37
N ASP A 117 8.17 -11.74 -5.77
CA ASP A 117 8.18 -13.19 -5.94
C ASP A 117 7.13 -13.84 -5.02
N ALA A 118 6.86 -15.13 -5.22
CA ALA A 118 5.82 -15.84 -4.49
C ALA A 118 6.03 -15.81 -2.97
N ASP A 119 7.26 -15.97 -2.51
CA ASP A 119 7.60 -15.97 -1.08
C ASP A 119 7.35 -14.59 -0.46
N SER A 120 7.74 -13.51 -1.16
CA SER A 120 7.46 -12.13 -0.74
C SER A 120 5.96 -11.83 -0.69
N VAL A 121 5.16 -12.38 -1.61
CA VAL A 121 3.69 -12.23 -1.61
C VAL A 121 3.07 -12.92 -0.39
N VAL A 122 3.50 -14.14 -0.07
CA VAL A 122 3.03 -14.87 1.11
C VAL A 122 3.39 -14.12 2.40
N TRP A 123 4.61 -13.62 2.50
CA TRP A 123 5.02 -12.81 3.64
C TRP A 123 4.21 -11.51 3.77
N LEU A 124 4.05 -10.78 2.66
CA LEU A 124 3.26 -9.55 2.64
C LEU A 124 1.82 -9.79 3.10
N ARG A 125 1.21 -10.89 2.65
CA ARG A 125 -0.15 -11.27 3.06
C ARG A 125 -0.25 -11.44 4.57
N GLU A 126 0.66 -12.18 5.18
CA GLU A 126 0.67 -12.40 6.63
C GLU A 126 0.98 -11.11 7.40
N PHE A 127 1.85 -10.25 6.87
CA PHE A 127 2.10 -8.92 7.43
C PHE A 127 0.81 -8.08 7.46
N LEU A 128 0.14 -7.96 6.31
CA LEU A 128 -1.07 -7.14 6.18
C LEU A 128 -2.25 -7.66 6.99
N LYS A 129 -2.38 -8.98 7.10
CA LYS A 129 -3.41 -9.63 7.93
C LYS A 129 -3.26 -9.30 9.42
N ASN A 130 -2.02 -9.14 9.89
CA ASN A 130 -1.72 -8.83 11.29
C ASN A 130 -1.63 -7.33 11.60
N TYR A 131 -1.59 -6.49 10.56
CA TYR A 131 -1.56 -5.04 10.70
C TYR A 131 -2.78 -4.52 11.47
N LYS A 132 -2.53 -3.67 12.47
CA LYS A 132 -3.57 -3.20 13.40
C LYS A 132 -4.24 -1.90 12.95
N GLY A 133 -3.62 -1.18 12.02
CA GLY A 133 -4.16 0.04 11.45
C GLY A 133 -5.27 -0.20 10.42
N GLY A 134 -5.79 0.88 9.86
CA GLY A 134 -6.73 0.83 8.74
C GLY A 134 -6.00 0.44 7.45
N LEU A 135 -6.48 -0.58 6.73
CA LEU A 135 -5.90 -1.01 5.46
C LEU A 135 -6.92 -0.84 4.32
N ILE A 136 -6.52 -0.14 3.27
CA ILE A 136 -7.18 -0.17 1.96
C ILE A 136 -6.20 -0.80 0.98
N VAL A 137 -6.62 -1.89 0.33
CA VAL A 137 -5.82 -2.57 -0.68
C VAL A 137 -6.61 -2.69 -1.97
N ILE A 138 -5.96 -2.33 -3.09
CA ILE A 138 -6.42 -2.57 -4.44
C ILE A 138 -5.53 -3.69 -4.99
N SER A 139 -6.11 -4.84 -5.33
CA SER A 139 -5.35 -5.93 -5.92
C SER A 139 -6.22 -6.87 -6.73
N HIS A 140 -5.63 -7.45 -7.78
CA HIS A 140 -6.17 -8.59 -8.50
C HIS A 140 -5.81 -9.95 -7.86
N ASP A 141 -4.95 -9.97 -6.83
CA ASP A 141 -4.63 -11.18 -6.08
C ASP A 141 -5.78 -11.55 -5.12
N VAL A 142 -6.56 -12.55 -5.52
CA VAL A 142 -7.74 -13.02 -4.77
C VAL A 142 -7.40 -13.66 -3.42
N GLU A 143 -6.19 -14.18 -3.26
CA GLU A 143 -5.76 -14.79 -1.99
C GLU A 143 -5.34 -13.71 -1.01
N LEU A 144 -4.57 -12.72 -1.47
CA LEU A 144 -4.23 -11.52 -0.69
C LEU A 144 -5.50 -10.86 -0.18
N VAL A 145 -6.43 -10.51 -1.08
CA VAL A 145 -7.70 -9.88 -0.72
C VAL A 145 -8.50 -10.81 0.20
N GLY A 146 -8.55 -12.10 -0.12
CA GLY A 146 -9.33 -13.08 0.61
C GLY A 146 -8.95 -13.26 2.07
N GLU A 147 -7.68 -13.08 2.41
CA GLU A 147 -7.16 -13.26 3.76
C GLU A 147 -7.01 -11.96 4.56
N THR A 148 -6.88 -10.82 3.88
CA THR A 148 -6.56 -9.54 4.54
C THR A 148 -7.78 -8.63 4.75
N VAL A 149 -8.83 -8.73 3.92
CA VAL A 149 -9.93 -7.75 3.97
C VAL A 149 -11.17 -8.27 4.69
N ASN A 150 -11.83 -7.38 5.42
CA ASN A 150 -13.11 -7.63 6.10
C ASN A 150 -14.29 -6.86 5.48
N ARG A 151 -14.03 -6.01 4.48
CA ARG A 151 -14.99 -5.20 3.74
C ARG A 151 -14.54 -5.08 2.29
N VAL A 152 -15.48 -5.14 1.35
CA VAL A 152 -15.22 -5.03 -0.09
C VAL A 152 -15.95 -3.82 -0.66
N PHE A 153 -15.21 -2.97 -1.38
CA PHE A 153 -15.74 -1.85 -2.15
C PHE A 153 -15.75 -2.28 -3.62
N TYR A 154 -16.94 -2.44 -4.19
CA TYR A 154 -17.10 -2.83 -5.59
C TYR A 154 -17.42 -1.61 -6.44
N LEU A 155 -16.50 -1.25 -7.34
CA LEU A 155 -16.72 -0.22 -8.35
C LEU A 155 -17.52 -0.80 -9.52
N ASP A 156 -18.74 -0.30 -9.72
CA ASP A 156 -19.57 -0.62 -10.88
C ASP A 156 -19.41 0.45 -11.95
N ALA A 157 -18.58 0.18 -12.96
CA ALA A 157 -18.31 1.11 -14.05
C ALA A 157 -19.53 1.41 -14.93
N ASN A 158 -20.53 0.52 -15.00
CA ASN A 158 -21.73 0.77 -15.81
C ASN A 158 -22.69 1.71 -15.07
N ARG A 159 -22.81 1.54 -13.76
CA ARG A 159 -23.69 2.35 -12.91
C ARG A 159 -23.03 3.62 -12.38
N GLN A 160 -21.70 3.74 -12.48
CA GLN A 160 -20.93 4.85 -11.90
C GLN A 160 -21.16 4.98 -10.39
N VAL A 161 -21.22 3.84 -9.69
CA VAL A 161 -21.45 3.78 -8.23
C VAL A 161 -20.49 2.81 -7.57
N ILE A 162 -20.35 2.96 -6.25
CA ILE A 162 -19.61 2.04 -5.40
C ILE A 162 -20.61 1.29 -4.52
N ASP A 163 -20.71 -0.03 -4.69
CA ASP A 163 -21.48 -0.89 -3.79
C ASP A 163 -20.54 -1.36 -2.66
N VAL A 164 -20.93 -1.18 -1.40
CA VAL A 164 -20.12 -1.54 -0.22
C VAL A 164 -20.66 -2.80 0.45
N TYR A 165 -19.80 -3.80 0.62
CA TYR A 165 -20.12 -5.08 1.25
C TYR A 165 -19.32 -5.22 2.55
N ASN A 166 -20.01 -5.20 3.70
CA ASN A 166 -19.42 -5.35 5.03
C ASN A 166 -19.15 -6.82 5.37
N MET A 167 -18.31 -7.48 4.57
CA MET A 167 -17.91 -8.87 4.76
C MET A 167 -16.61 -9.18 4.02
N GLY A 168 -15.96 -10.28 4.44
CA GLY A 168 -14.79 -10.79 3.73
C GLY A 168 -15.11 -11.32 2.33
N TRP A 169 -14.06 -11.43 1.52
CA TRP A 169 -14.12 -11.75 0.08
C TRP A 169 -14.99 -12.95 -0.28
N LYS A 170 -14.85 -14.08 0.43
CA LYS A 170 -15.60 -15.32 0.15
C LYS A 170 -17.11 -15.14 0.30
N HIS A 171 -17.54 -14.36 1.30
CA HIS A 171 -18.96 -14.07 1.50
C HIS A 171 -19.47 -13.08 0.46
N TYR A 172 -18.66 -12.07 0.14
CA TYR A 172 -18.94 -11.11 -0.93
C TYR A 172 -19.21 -11.81 -2.27
N LEU A 173 -18.37 -12.76 -2.69
CA LEU A 173 -18.58 -13.48 -3.96
C LEU A 173 -19.94 -14.18 -4.03
N ARG A 174 -20.36 -14.83 -2.94
CA ARG A 174 -21.68 -15.47 -2.86
C ARG A 174 -22.82 -14.46 -2.94
N GLN A 175 -22.71 -13.36 -2.19
CA GLN A 175 -23.74 -12.33 -2.18
C GLN A 175 -23.84 -11.64 -3.54
N ARG A 176 -22.71 -11.31 -4.16
CA ARG A 176 -22.67 -10.69 -5.48
C ARG A 176 -23.36 -11.55 -6.53
N ALA A 177 -23.13 -12.86 -6.55
CA ALA A 177 -23.81 -13.76 -7.47
C ALA A 177 -25.35 -13.74 -7.27
N ALA A 178 -25.81 -13.73 -6.02
CA ALA A 178 -27.23 -13.62 -5.70
C ALA A 178 -27.83 -12.26 -6.13
N ASP A 179 -27.07 -11.18 -5.93
CA ASP A 179 -27.47 -9.82 -6.32
C ASP A 179 -27.54 -9.66 -7.85
N GLU A 180 -26.58 -10.20 -8.59
CA GLU A 180 -26.58 -10.20 -10.05
C GLU A 180 -27.78 -10.98 -10.61
N GLU A 181 -28.10 -12.14 -10.05
CA GLU A 181 -29.28 -12.94 -10.43
C GLU A 181 -30.60 -12.21 -10.11
N ARG A 182 -30.70 -11.58 -8.94
CA ARG A 182 -31.86 -10.76 -8.57
C ARG A 182 -32.04 -9.60 -9.55
N ARG A 183 -30.96 -8.86 -9.83
CA ARG A 183 -30.97 -7.72 -10.77
C ARG A 183 -31.35 -8.16 -12.19
N LYS A 184 -30.88 -9.33 -12.63
CA LYS A 184 -31.25 -9.89 -13.95
C LYS A 184 -32.74 -10.20 -14.04
N LYS A 185 -33.31 -10.82 -12.99
CA LYS A 185 -34.76 -11.10 -12.92
C LYS A 185 -35.59 -9.82 -12.89
N GLU A 186 -35.16 -8.81 -12.13
CA GLU A 186 -35.82 -7.51 -12.07
C GLU A 186 -35.83 -6.80 -13.43
N ARG A 187 -34.69 -6.77 -14.15
CA ARG A 187 -34.62 -6.19 -15.51
C ARG A 187 -35.59 -6.88 -16.48
N VAL A 188 -35.60 -8.21 -16.50
CA VAL A 188 -36.52 -8.98 -17.37
C VAL A 188 -37.98 -8.68 -17.04
N ASN A 189 -38.32 -8.53 -15.75
CA ASN A 189 -39.69 -8.20 -15.34
C ASN A 189 -40.09 -6.77 -15.73
N VAL A 190 -39.19 -5.80 -15.59
CA VAL A 190 -39.41 -4.41 -16.01
C VAL A 190 -39.58 -4.33 -17.53
N GLU A 191 -38.73 -5.02 -18.29
CA GLU A 191 -38.81 -5.06 -19.76
C GLU A 191 -40.12 -5.68 -20.23
N LYS A 192 -40.54 -6.82 -19.66
CA LYS A 192 -41.86 -7.42 -19.96
C LYS A 192 -43.03 -6.46 -19.68
N LYS A 193 -43.00 -5.74 -18.55
CA LYS A 193 -44.01 -4.74 -18.21
C LYS A 193 -44.01 -3.57 -19.19
N ALA A 194 -42.83 -3.07 -19.57
CA ALA A 194 -42.69 -2.00 -20.54
C ALA A 194 -43.27 -2.39 -21.92
N THR A 195 -42.95 -3.59 -22.41
CA THR A 195 -43.50 -4.14 -23.65
C THR A 195 -45.02 -4.28 -23.61
N GLN A 196 -45.57 -4.79 -22.49
CA GLN A 196 -47.02 -4.90 -22.33
C GLN A 196 -47.72 -3.53 -22.32
N LEU A 197 -47.15 -2.54 -21.65
CA LEU A 197 -47.69 -1.17 -21.63
C LEU A 197 -47.63 -0.52 -23.02
N GLN A 198 -46.55 -0.71 -23.76
CA GLN A 198 -46.42 -0.23 -25.14
C GLN A 198 -47.48 -0.85 -26.07
N LEU A 199 -47.69 -2.16 -25.97
CA LEU A 199 -48.73 -2.86 -26.74
C LEU A 199 -50.14 -2.38 -26.39
N GLN A 200 -50.43 -2.15 -25.10
CA GLN A 200 -51.71 -1.58 -24.68
C GLN A 200 -51.90 -0.16 -25.23
N ALA A 201 -50.90 0.71 -25.09
CA ALA A 201 -50.94 2.08 -25.61
C ALA A 201 -51.18 2.11 -27.13
N ALA A 202 -50.48 1.28 -27.89
CA ALA A 202 -50.67 1.16 -29.34
C ALA A 202 -52.11 0.74 -29.70
N ARG A 203 -52.70 -0.20 -28.94
CA ARG A 203 -54.07 -0.67 -29.17
C ARG A 203 -55.14 0.40 -28.85
N PHE A 204 -54.92 1.22 -27.81
CA PHE A 204 -55.80 2.33 -27.49
C PHE A 204 -55.65 3.50 -28.49
N GLY A 205 -54.42 3.82 -28.91
CA GLY A 205 -54.16 4.83 -29.94
C GLY A 205 -54.79 4.48 -31.30
N ALA A 206 -54.71 3.21 -31.72
CA ALA A 206 -55.33 2.75 -32.97
C ALA A 206 -56.87 2.79 -32.98
N LYS A 207 -57.50 2.80 -31.79
CA LYS A 207 -58.97 2.93 -31.66
C LYS A 207 -59.45 4.38 -31.60
N ALA A 208 -58.60 5.33 -31.21
CA ALA A 208 -58.95 6.74 -31.13
C ALA A 208 -58.86 7.48 -32.49
N SER A 209 -58.25 6.85 -33.51
CA SER A 209 -58.07 7.41 -34.86
C SER A 209 -59.09 6.89 -35.90
N LYS A 210 -60.18 6.24 -35.46
CA LYS A 210 -61.27 5.76 -36.34
C LYS A 210 -62.58 6.44 -36.02
#